data_AF-A0A5B7ZS03-F1
#
_entry.id   AF-A0A5B7ZS03-F1
#
_cell.length_a   1.000
_cell.length_b   1.000
_cell.length_c   1.000
_cell.angle_alpha   90.00
_cell.angle_beta   90.00
_cell.angle_gamma   90.00
#
_symmetry.space_group_name_H-M   'P 1'
#
loop_
_entity.id
_entity.type
_entity.pdbx_description
1 polymer ?
#
loop_
_entity_poly.entity_id
_entity_poly.type
_entity_poly.pdbx_seq_one_letter_code
_entity_poly.pdbx_strand_id
1 'polypeptide(L)'
;MPKNIGGTVGRGGRNFPALDVMTVQYLLNCVPAAAGGPMQELAVDGAAGPKTIAAIEKFQRGNGCVCDGRVDPGGATLRNLQARANDPYPNQPLSPAAAKGPANPFGQKGFGQPGGKGGGPGDPFGQKGFGQPGGKGGSPGDPFGQKSGGGMPPGGGGGFPFPQKGGGAKGY
;
A
#
# COMPACT_ATOMS: atom_id res chain seq x y z
N MET A 1 -18.06 -9.80 15.29
CA MET A 1 -17.06 -9.34 16.27
C MET A 1 -16.31 -8.16 15.67
N PRO A 2 -16.19 -7.02 16.38
CA PRO A 2 -15.45 -5.87 15.87
C PRO A 2 -13.99 -6.22 15.58
N LYS A 3 -13.45 -5.68 14.49
CA LYS A 3 -12.07 -5.92 14.06
C LYS A 3 -11.09 -5.28 15.03
N ASN A 4 -10.43 -6.10 15.85
CA ASN A 4 -9.48 -5.68 16.87
C ASN A 4 -8.03 -5.98 16.46
N ILE A 5 -7.08 -5.27 17.06
CA ILE A 5 -5.64 -5.51 16.92
C ILE A 5 -5.05 -5.97 18.26
N GLY A 6 -4.06 -6.86 18.22
CA GLY A 6 -3.37 -7.35 19.41
C GLY A 6 -2.11 -6.57 19.78
N GLY A 7 -1.51 -5.87 18.83
CA GLY A 7 -0.33 -5.04 18.96
C GLY A 7 -0.54 -3.63 18.40
N THR A 8 0.41 -2.75 18.68
CA THR A 8 0.37 -1.36 18.25
C THR A 8 0.79 -1.23 16.79
N VAL A 9 0.09 -0.40 16.03
CA VAL A 9 0.30 -0.23 14.57
C VAL A 9 0.60 1.23 14.25
N GLY A 10 1.50 1.49 13.30
CA GLY A 10 1.89 2.83 12.86
C GLY A 10 3.25 3.25 13.42
N ARG A 11 3.45 4.55 13.62
CA ARG A 11 4.73 5.13 14.01
C ARG A 11 5.19 4.60 15.37
N GLY A 12 6.38 4.01 15.40
CA GLY A 12 6.96 3.43 16.62
C GLY A 12 6.12 2.27 17.22
N GLY A 13 5.16 1.73 16.46
CA GLY A 13 4.36 0.59 16.86
C GLY A 13 5.09 -0.73 16.65
N ARG A 14 4.55 -1.81 17.23
CA ARG A 14 5.04 -3.18 17.02
C ARG A 14 4.92 -3.61 15.56
N ASN A 15 3.89 -3.14 14.86
CA ASN A 15 3.60 -3.45 13.46
C ASN A 15 3.59 -4.96 13.17
N PHE A 16 3.12 -5.74 14.13
CA PHE A 16 3.10 -7.20 14.10
C PHE A 16 1.96 -7.72 15.00
N PRO A 17 1.32 -8.88 14.69
CA PRO A 17 1.42 -9.60 13.42
C PRO A 17 0.97 -8.74 12.24
N ALA A 18 1.36 -9.13 11.02
CA ALA A 18 0.94 -8.42 9.79
C ALA A 18 -0.58 -8.21 9.75
N LEU A 19 -1.35 -9.14 10.33
CA LEU A 19 -2.80 -9.05 10.46
C LEU A 19 -3.29 -7.81 11.22
N ASP A 20 -2.56 -7.33 12.24
CA ASP A 20 -2.92 -6.10 12.95
C ASP A 20 -2.80 -4.88 12.03
N VAL A 21 -1.72 -4.84 11.25
CA VAL A 21 -1.49 -3.76 10.29
C VAL A 21 -2.52 -3.80 9.16
N MET A 22 -2.81 -4.99 8.63
CA MET A 22 -3.86 -5.19 7.63
C MET A 22 -5.23 -4.75 8.15
N THR A 23 -5.50 -5.00 9.43
CA THR A 23 -6.75 -4.56 10.08
C THR A 23 -6.88 -3.05 10.08
N VAL A 24 -5.81 -2.32 10.44
CA VAL A 24 -5.81 -0.86 10.40
C VAL A 24 -5.91 -0.32 8.98
N GLN A 25 -5.14 -0.88 8.03
CA GLN A 25 -5.19 -0.47 6.62
C GLN A 25 -6.59 -0.68 6.03
N TYR A 26 -7.21 -1.83 6.29
CA TYR A 26 -8.57 -2.14 5.88
C TYR A 26 -9.58 -1.16 6.48
N LEU A 27 -9.54 -0.95 7.80
CA LEU A 27 -10.48 -0.04 8.47
C LEU A 27 -10.32 1.39 7.94
N LEU A 28 -9.09 1.86 7.70
CA LEU A 28 -8.84 3.16 7.09
C LEU A 28 -9.49 3.28 5.71
N ASN A 29 -9.37 2.26 4.86
CA ASN A 29 -10.00 2.24 3.54
C ASN A 29 -11.54 2.22 3.61
N CYS A 30 -12.12 1.68 4.68
CA CYS A 30 -13.56 1.70 4.92
C CYS A 30 -14.08 3.04 5.46
N VAL A 31 -13.20 3.95 5.90
CA VAL A 31 -13.63 5.29 6.33
C VAL A 31 -13.77 6.20 5.11
N PRO A 32 -14.93 6.87 4.90
CA PRO A 32 -15.06 7.85 3.84
C PRO A 32 -14.03 8.99 3.96
N ALA A 33 -13.52 9.49 2.83
CA ALA A 33 -12.53 10.58 2.83
C ALA A 33 -13.01 11.83 3.61
N ALA A 34 -14.32 12.13 3.55
CA ALA A 34 -14.96 13.22 4.29
C ALA A 34 -14.93 13.01 5.83
N ALA A 35 -14.84 11.76 6.29
CA ALA A 35 -14.76 11.38 7.70
C ALA A 35 -13.30 11.17 8.18
N GLY A 36 -12.31 11.57 7.38
CA GLY A 36 -10.88 11.45 7.71
C GLY A 36 -10.18 10.24 7.08
N GLY A 37 -10.86 9.45 6.26
CA GLY A 37 -10.25 8.35 5.51
C GLY A 37 -9.23 8.83 4.45
N PRO A 38 -8.42 7.92 3.90
CA PRO A 38 -7.44 8.25 2.88
C PRO A 38 -8.14 8.65 1.56
N MET A 39 -7.53 9.56 0.79
CA MET A 39 -8.06 9.94 -0.54
C MET A 39 -7.77 8.87 -1.59
N GLN A 40 -6.66 8.15 -1.43
CA GLN A 40 -6.26 7.02 -2.25
C GLN A 40 -6.25 5.78 -1.37
N GLU A 41 -6.83 4.69 -1.86
CA GLU A 41 -6.87 3.41 -1.14
C GLU A 41 -5.46 2.92 -0.79
N LEU A 42 -5.28 2.50 0.46
CA LEU A 42 -4.05 1.88 0.93
C LEU A 42 -4.01 0.41 0.47
N ALA A 43 -2.81 -0.06 0.13
CA ALA A 43 -2.60 -1.50 0.04
C ALA A 43 -2.80 -2.14 1.43
N VAL A 44 -3.54 -3.25 1.47
CA VAL A 44 -3.73 -4.06 2.68
C VAL A 44 -2.66 -5.15 2.72
N ASP A 45 -1.40 -4.73 2.82
CA ASP A 45 -0.20 -5.56 2.69
C ASP A 45 0.39 -5.99 4.04
N GLY A 46 -0.12 -5.43 5.15
CA GLY A 46 0.39 -5.70 6.49
C GLY A 46 1.70 -4.99 6.82
N ALA A 47 2.14 -4.02 6.00
CA ALA A 47 3.32 -3.20 6.23
C ALA A 47 2.94 -1.75 6.59
N ALA A 48 3.33 -1.31 7.79
CA ALA A 48 3.03 0.03 8.28
C ALA A 48 4.00 1.08 7.73
N GLY A 49 3.99 1.30 6.41
CA GLY A 49 4.84 2.26 5.73
C GLY A 49 4.38 3.72 5.88
N PRO A 50 5.11 4.69 5.27
CA PRO A 50 4.79 6.11 5.36
C PRO A 50 3.36 6.47 4.94
N LYS A 51 2.81 5.78 3.93
CA LYS A 51 1.42 5.98 3.47
C LYS A 51 0.40 5.59 4.55
N THR A 52 0.61 4.45 5.22
CA THR A 52 -0.25 4.01 6.31
C THR A 52 -0.17 4.98 7.49
N ILE A 53 1.04 5.42 7.87
CA ILE A 53 1.23 6.37 8.96
C ILE A 53 0.54 7.71 8.65
N ALA A 54 0.73 8.26 7.45
CA ALA A 54 0.08 9.50 7.04
C ALA A 54 -1.46 9.39 7.04
N ALA A 55 -2.01 8.23 6.65
CA ALA A 55 -3.43 7.98 6.71
C ALA A 55 -3.94 7.89 8.17
N ILE A 56 -3.19 7.27 9.08
CA ILE A 56 -3.50 7.26 10.51
C ILE A 56 -3.54 8.70 11.06
N GLU A 57 -2.51 9.50 10.79
CA GLU A 57 -2.45 10.90 11.24
C GLU A 57 -3.60 11.75 10.69
N LYS A 58 -3.93 11.58 9.40
CA LYS A 58 -5.06 12.25 8.78
C LYS A 58 -6.36 11.89 9.49
N PHE A 59 -6.58 10.60 9.72
CA PHE A 59 -7.77 10.12 10.42
C PHE A 59 -7.82 10.68 11.84
N GLN A 60 -6.72 10.62 12.59
CA GLN A 60 -6.65 11.12 13.96
C GLN A 60 -7.00 12.61 14.04
N ARG A 61 -6.39 13.44 13.17
CA ARG A 61 -6.67 14.87 13.08
C ARG A 61 -8.13 15.16 12.75
N GLY A 62 -8.73 14.41 11.84
CA GLY A 62 -10.14 14.57 11.46
C GLY A 62 -11.14 14.15 12.54
N ASN A 63 -10.70 13.39 13.55
CA ASN A 63 -11.58 12.75 14.54
C ASN A 63 -11.26 13.13 15.99
N GLY A 64 -10.40 14.13 16.20
CA GLY A 64 -10.06 14.64 17.54
C GLY A 64 -9.24 13.65 18.38
N CYS A 65 -8.55 12.71 17.75
CA CYS A 65 -7.60 11.84 18.42
C CYS A 65 -6.23 12.53 18.55
N VAL A 66 -5.37 12.00 19.42
CA VAL A 66 -3.94 12.35 19.43
C VAL A 66 -3.35 12.03 18.06
N CYS A 67 -2.76 13.03 17.39
CA CYS A 67 -2.23 12.91 16.03
C CYS A 67 -0.75 12.47 16.05
N ASP A 68 -0.49 11.27 16.56
CA ASP A 68 0.86 10.70 16.71
C ASP A 68 1.24 9.70 15.60
N GLY A 69 0.27 9.33 14.75
CA GLY A 69 0.45 8.34 13.69
C GLY A 69 0.50 6.90 14.20
N ARG A 70 -0.04 6.63 15.40
CA ARG A 70 -0.07 5.31 16.03
C ARG A 70 -1.48 4.89 16.46
N VAL A 71 -1.77 3.60 16.32
CA VAL A 71 -3.02 2.96 16.75
C VAL A 71 -2.70 1.94 17.83
N ASP A 72 -3.23 2.16 19.03
CA ASP A 72 -3.07 1.25 20.16
C ASP A 72 -4.27 0.30 20.29
N PRO A 73 -4.04 -0.97 20.70
CA PRO A 73 -5.10 -1.91 21.03
C PRO A 73 -6.10 -1.33 22.03
N GLY A 74 -7.39 -1.33 21.67
CA GLY A 74 -8.46 -0.78 22.52
C GLY A 74 -8.42 0.73 22.73
N GLY A 75 -7.49 1.44 22.10
CA GLY A 75 -7.30 2.88 22.21
C GLY A 75 -8.35 3.71 21.45
N ALA A 76 -8.33 5.03 21.67
CA ALA A 76 -9.29 5.95 21.07
C ALA A 76 -9.29 5.91 19.54
N THR A 77 -8.10 5.85 18.91
CA THR A 77 -7.98 5.79 17.44
C THR A 77 -8.66 4.56 16.87
N LEU A 78 -8.45 3.38 17.47
CA LEU A 78 -9.07 2.12 17.01
C LEU A 78 -10.59 2.15 17.16
N ARG A 79 -11.10 2.63 18.31
CA ARG A 79 -12.54 2.75 18.55
C ARG A 79 -13.21 3.69 17.54
N ASN A 80 -12.56 4.81 17.23
CA ASN A 80 -13.05 5.73 16.22
C ASN A 80 -13.04 5.12 14.81
N LEU A 81 -11.99 4.37 14.45
CA LEU A 81 -11.94 3.65 13.17
C LEU A 81 -13.11 2.68 13.06
N GLN A 82 -13.37 1.87 14.09
CA GLN A 82 -14.48 0.92 14.10
C GLN A 82 -15.86 1.60 14.00
N ALA A 83 -16.03 2.77 14.63
CA ALA A 83 -17.29 3.51 14.61
C ALA A 83 -17.55 4.24 13.27
N ARG A 84 -16.51 4.63 12.55
CA ARG A 84 -16.62 5.44 11.32
C ARG A 84 -16.35 4.67 10.03
N ALA A 85 -15.75 3.49 10.13
CA ALA A 85 -15.60 2.60 9.00
C ALA A 85 -16.99 2.12 8.56
N ASN A 86 -17.33 2.36 7.29
CA ASN A 86 -18.45 1.70 6.64
C ASN A 86 -18.03 0.28 6.25
N ASP A 87 -17.79 -0.55 7.25
CA ASP A 87 -17.31 -1.92 7.12
C ASP A 87 -18.46 -2.83 6.62
N PRO A 88 -18.40 -3.35 5.37
CA PRO A 88 -19.43 -4.23 4.86
C PRO A 88 -19.44 -5.62 5.54
N TYR A 89 -18.37 -5.97 6.27
CA TYR A 89 -18.22 -7.28 6.91
C TYR A 89 -17.81 -7.15 8.40
N PRO A 90 -18.62 -6.50 9.24
CA PRO A 90 -18.26 -6.17 10.63
C PRO A 90 -18.18 -7.40 11.54
N ASN A 91 -18.67 -8.55 11.08
CA ASN A 91 -18.65 -9.81 11.82
C ASN A 91 -17.67 -10.84 11.25
N GLN A 92 -16.86 -10.48 10.25
CA GLN A 92 -15.88 -11.39 9.67
C GLN A 92 -14.45 -10.98 10.05
N PRO A 93 -13.61 -11.94 10.48
CA PRO A 93 -12.19 -11.69 10.65
C PRO A 93 -11.55 -11.46 9.28
N LEU A 94 -10.53 -10.59 9.25
CA LEU A 94 -9.69 -10.46 8.07
C LEU A 94 -8.85 -11.74 7.94
N SER A 95 -9.09 -12.53 6.90
CA SER A 95 -8.30 -13.72 6.61
C SER A 95 -7.07 -13.33 5.78
N PRO A 96 -5.86 -13.84 6.10
CA PRO A 96 -4.66 -13.60 5.29
C PRO A 96 -4.80 -13.99 3.81
N ALA A 97 -5.73 -14.91 3.48
CA ALA A 97 -6.04 -15.32 2.12
C ALA A 97 -6.86 -14.30 1.31
N ALA A 98 -7.61 -13.40 1.96
CA ALA A 98 -8.49 -12.44 1.29
C ALA A 98 -7.72 -11.21 0.74
N ALA A 99 -6.51 -10.96 1.22
CA ALA A 99 -5.70 -9.79 0.84
C ALA A 99 -4.90 -9.95 -0.46
N LYS A 100 -5.02 -11.11 -1.15
CA LYS A 100 -4.45 -11.35 -2.49
C LYS A 100 -5.48 -11.20 -3.63
N GLY A 101 -6.73 -10.85 -3.33
CA GLY A 101 -7.74 -10.47 -4.33
C GLY A 101 -7.65 -8.98 -4.70
N PRO A 102 -8.24 -8.53 -5.83
CA PRO A 102 -8.03 -7.17 -6.31
C PRO A 102 -8.50 -6.18 -5.24
N ALA A 103 -7.59 -5.28 -4.84
CA ALA A 103 -7.92 -4.07 -4.10
C ALA A 103 -8.98 -3.32 -4.92
N ASN A 104 -10.24 -3.42 -4.48
CA ASN A 104 -11.37 -2.53 -4.78
C ASN A 104 -12.69 -3.19 -4.31
N PRO A 105 -13.07 -3.11 -3.03
CA PRO A 105 -14.48 -3.23 -2.66
C PRO A 105 -15.31 -2.00 -3.13
N PHE A 106 -14.64 -0.92 -3.57
CA PHE A 106 -15.26 0.35 -3.97
C PHE A 106 -14.93 0.77 -5.41
N GLY A 107 -14.79 -0.18 -6.33
CA GLY A 107 -14.64 0.12 -7.76
C GLY A 107 -15.70 1.14 -8.23
N GLN A 108 -15.21 2.29 -8.70
CA GLN A 108 -16.00 3.44 -9.16
C GLN A 108 -17.26 3.04 -9.94
N LYS A 109 -18.44 3.41 -9.43
CA LYS A 109 -19.55 3.85 -10.27
C LYS A 109 -20.22 5.06 -9.62
N GLY A 110 -20.32 6.12 -10.41
CA GLY A 110 -20.72 7.44 -9.99
C GLY A 110 -22.16 7.55 -9.52
N PHE A 111 -22.43 8.69 -8.90
CA PHE A 111 -23.76 9.22 -8.67
C PHE A 111 -24.41 9.51 -10.03
N GLY A 112 -25.20 8.55 -10.54
CA GLY A 112 -25.99 8.68 -11.76
C GLY A 112 -27.40 8.14 -11.51
N GLN A 113 -28.38 9.04 -11.55
CA GLN A 113 -29.81 8.81 -11.39
C GLN A 113 -30.45 8.05 -12.58
N PRO A 114 -31.72 7.60 -12.46
CA PRO A 114 -32.25 6.43 -13.16
C PRO A 114 -32.93 6.76 -14.50
N GLY A 115 -32.99 5.75 -15.38
CA GLY A 115 -33.94 5.75 -16.51
C GLY A 115 -33.38 5.09 -17.76
N GLY A 116 -34.01 4.01 -18.22
CA GLY A 116 -33.74 3.44 -19.54
C GLY A 116 -34.29 2.03 -19.73
N LYS A 117 -35.54 1.95 -20.18
CA LYS A 117 -36.16 0.72 -20.71
C LYS A 117 -35.56 0.39 -22.09
N GLY A 118 -35.47 -0.90 -22.40
CA GLY A 118 -35.15 -1.44 -23.73
C GLY A 118 -34.22 -2.64 -23.53
N GLY A 119 -34.61 -3.88 -23.77
CA GLY A 119 -35.25 -4.39 -24.98
C GLY A 119 -34.24 -5.36 -25.59
N GLY A 120 -34.49 -6.67 -25.51
CA GLY A 120 -33.77 -7.66 -26.33
C GLY A 120 -34.12 -7.47 -27.82
N PRO A 121 -33.72 -8.37 -28.74
CA PRO A 121 -33.38 -9.78 -28.50
C PRO A 121 -32.21 -10.37 -29.33
N GLY A 122 -31.72 -11.54 -28.88
CA GLY A 122 -31.53 -12.72 -29.74
C GLY A 122 -30.24 -12.83 -30.56
N ASP A 123 -29.33 -13.69 -30.09
CA ASP A 123 -28.61 -14.63 -30.96
C ASP A 123 -29.45 -15.91 -31.01
N PRO A 124 -29.63 -16.58 -32.17
CA PRO A 124 -28.83 -17.79 -32.42
C PRO A 124 -28.81 -18.27 -33.89
N PHE A 125 -27.76 -18.04 -34.67
CA PHE A 125 -27.23 -18.98 -35.70
C PHE A 125 -26.17 -18.32 -36.57
N GLY A 126 -24.99 -18.94 -36.70
CA GLY A 126 -23.96 -18.45 -37.63
C GLY A 126 -22.66 -19.23 -37.56
N GLN A 127 -22.70 -20.56 -37.71
CA GLN A 127 -21.51 -21.37 -37.97
C GLN A 127 -21.08 -21.22 -39.45
N LYS A 128 -19.80 -20.89 -39.68
CA LYS A 128 -18.86 -21.50 -40.65
C LYS A 128 -17.74 -20.50 -41.00
N GLY A 129 -16.49 -20.93 -40.86
CA GLY A 129 -15.35 -20.13 -41.31
C GLY A 129 -14.01 -20.81 -41.03
N PHE A 130 -13.68 -21.79 -41.87
CA PHE A 130 -12.43 -22.53 -41.96
C PHE A 130 -11.19 -21.62 -42.09
N GLY A 131 -10.05 -21.99 -41.48
CA GLY A 131 -8.74 -21.46 -41.88
C GLY A 131 -7.66 -21.34 -40.79
N GLN A 132 -6.95 -22.43 -40.52
CA GLN A 132 -5.51 -22.43 -40.17
C GLN A 132 -4.80 -23.24 -41.28
N PRO A 133 -3.46 -23.18 -41.48
CA PRO A 133 -2.41 -22.61 -40.65
C PRO A 133 -1.30 -21.84 -41.44
N GLY A 134 -0.31 -21.29 -40.74
CA GLY A 134 1.05 -21.18 -41.28
C GLY A 134 1.78 -19.88 -41.01
N GLY A 135 2.97 -19.97 -40.40
CA GLY A 135 3.91 -18.85 -40.32
C GLY A 135 4.94 -18.98 -39.21
N LYS A 136 5.83 -19.99 -39.29
CA LYS A 136 7.09 -20.06 -38.52
C LYS A 136 8.15 -19.22 -39.23
N GLY A 137 8.95 -18.47 -38.47
CA GLY A 137 10.21 -17.86 -38.92
C GLY A 137 10.46 -16.53 -38.17
N GLY A 138 11.60 -16.28 -37.54
CA GLY A 138 12.81 -17.04 -37.35
C GLY A 138 13.71 -16.34 -36.33
N SER A 139 14.56 -17.12 -35.67
CA SER A 139 15.84 -16.66 -35.12
C SER A 139 16.83 -17.73 -35.57
N PRO A 140 17.99 -17.32 -36.11
CA PRO A 140 19.18 -17.39 -35.25
C PRO A 140 20.20 -16.28 -35.55
N GLY A 141 20.83 -15.77 -34.50
CA GLY A 141 21.97 -14.86 -34.57
C GLY A 141 22.86 -15.08 -33.36
N ASP A 142 23.61 -16.18 -33.37
CA ASP A 142 24.73 -16.49 -32.49
C ASP A 142 26.04 -15.85 -33.06
N PRO A 143 27.23 -16.01 -32.46
CA PRO A 143 27.79 -15.12 -31.45
C PRO A 143 29.29 -14.83 -31.73
N PHE A 144 29.66 -13.59 -32.02
CA PHE A 144 31.06 -13.22 -32.29
C PHE A 144 31.31 -11.87 -31.62
N GLY A 145 32.32 -11.61 -30.78
CA GLY A 145 33.52 -12.34 -30.41
C GLY A 145 34.54 -11.30 -29.89
N GLN A 146 35.45 -11.73 -29.02
CA GLN A 146 36.70 -11.07 -28.57
C GLN A 146 36.54 -9.95 -27.54
N LYS A 147 36.92 -10.12 -26.25
CA LYS A 147 38.24 -10.39 -25.61
C LYS A 147 39.31 -9.31 -25.82
N SER A 148 39.95 -9.00 -24.69
CA SER A 148 41.23 -8.28 -24.47
C SER A 148 41.18 -6.76 -24.64
N GLY A 149 41.77 -5.94 -23.76
CA GLY A 149 42.63 -6.21 -22.61
C GLY A 149 43.20 -4.89 -22.08
N GLY A 150 43.97 -4.97 -20.99
CA GLY A 150 44.82 -3.90 -20.45
C GLY A 150 44.09 -3.01 -19.44
N GLY A 151 44.58 -2.77 -18.23
CA GLY A 151 45.93 -2.92 -17.72
C GLY A 151 46.33 -1.65 -16.98
N MET A 152 46.41 -1.78 -15.66
CA MET A 152 47.19 -1.00 -14.67
C MET A 152 46.84 0.48 -14.34
N PRO A 153 46.82 0.82 -13.02
CA PRO A 153 46.86 2.17 -12.48
C PRO A 153 48.32 2.66 -12.26
N PRO A 154 48.53 3.96 -12.00
CA PRO A 154 48.93 4.43 -10.65
C PRO A 154 48.28 5.81 -10.33
N GLY A 155 48.26 6.39 -9.13
CA GLY A 155 48.97 6.23 -7.87
C GLY A 155 48.94 7.60 -7.16
N GLY A 156 49.11 7.61 -5.83
CA GLY A 156 49.41 8.81 -5.02
C GLY A 156 48.20 9.68 -4.66
N GLY A 157 48.00 10.17 -3.44
CA GLY A 157 48.90 10.32 -2.29
C GLY A 157 48.47 11.58 -1.52
N GLY A 158 48.55 11.53 -0.18
CA GLY A 158 48.33 12.68 0.71
C GLY A 158 46.86 12.92 1.06
N GLY A 159 46.45 13.14 2.30
CA GLY A 159 47.17 13.45 3.53
C GLY A 159 46.14 14.13 4.44
N PHE A 160 45.92 13.60 5.63
CA PHE A 160 45.23 14.32 6.70
C PHE A 160 46.11 15.50 7.13
N PRO A 161 45.52 16.64 7.56
CA PRO A 161 45.32 16.75 9.00
C PRO A 161 44.04 17.47 9.44
N PHE A 162 43.53 17.01 10.57
CA PHE A 162 42.69 17.76 11.50
C PHE A 162 43.41 19.01 12.04
N PRO A 163 42.66 20.06 12.39
CA PRO A 163 42.93 20.83 13.61
C PRO A 163 41.70 20.71 14.55
N GLN A 164 41.79 20.13 15.74
CA GLN A 164 42.39 20.62 16.99
C GLN A 164 41.64 21.81 17.65
N LYS A 165 40.84 21.46 18.68
CA LYS A 165 40.85 21.97 20.07
C LYS A 165 40.73 23.51 20.33
N GLY A 166 39.65 23.90 20.99
CA GLY A 166 39.61 24.86 22.10
C GLY A 166 38.71 24.25 23.19
N GLY A 167 39.07 24.08 24.47
CA GLY A 167 39.67 25.05 25.40
C GLY A 167 38.63 26.12 25.72
N GLY A 168 38.06 26.33 26.91
CA GLY A 168 38.27 25.84 28.27
C GLY A 168 37.60 26.85 29.23
N ALA A 169 37.13 26.35 30.39
CA ALA A 169 37.07 27.03 31.69
C ALA A 169 36.22 28.33 31.96
N LYS A 170 35.31 28.16 32.95
CA LYS A 170 35.14 28.91 34.24
C LYS A 170 34.53 30.32 34.30
N GLY A 171 33.65 30.47 35.32
CA GLY A 171 33.29 31.71 36.05
C GLY A 171 32.15 32.49 35.39
N TYR A 172 31.05 32.85 36.04
CA TYR A 172 30.79 33.21 37.44
C TYR A 172 29.37 32.78 37.85
#